data_AF-A0A7Y3JHU6-F1
#
_entry.id   AF-A0A7Y3JHU6-F1
#
_cell.length_a   1.000
_cell.length_b   1.000
_cell.length_c   1.000
_cell.angle_alpha   90.00
_cell.angle_beta   90.00
_cell.angle_gamma   90.00
#
_symmetry.space_group_name_H-M   'P 1'
#
loop_
_entity.id
_entity.type
_entity.pdbx_description
1 polymer ?
#
loop_
_entity_poly.entity_id
_entity_poly.type
_entity_poly.pdbx_seq_one_letter_code
_entity_poly.pdbx_strand_id
1 'polypeptide(L)'
;MQRHDIDDVKISFVLSVYETIQNQIRQADLKISLILSWVSITAVLLGREVASIFGTGQLRVLPIILVTIAVVGMIFSGIFIFGTLKPRTKPLTGLKSKGLLYTGDIVRLAEEPIDRVKAYLDEVTAIKTHEEVYAQFVASIVSISDIAQVKNRMFLRALAATAVSFAALVGLVAEAGLMEKLIK
;
A
#
# COMPACT_ATOMS: atom_id res chain seq x y z
N MET A 1 -41.06 -8.11 -17.91
CA MET A 1 -40.47 -6.77 -17.97
C MET A 1 -39.44 -6.48 -16.86
N GLN A 2 -39.44 -7.17 -15.71
CA GLN A 2 -38.51 -6.93 -14.58
C GLN A 2 -37.07 -7.48 -14.70
N ARG A 3 -36.80 -8.49 -15.54
CA ARG A 3 -35.44 -9.08 -15.65
C ARG A 3 -34.41 -8.14 -16.27
N HIS A 4 -34.83 -7.39 -17.31
CA HIS A 4 -33.93 -6.48 -18.03
C HIS A 4 -33.41 -5.35 -17.11
N ASP A 5 -34.28 -4.88 -16.21
CA ASP A 5 -33.97 -3.84 -15.21
C ASP A 5 -32.92 -4.30 -14.17
N ILE A 6 -33.05 -5.55 -13.69
CA ILE A 6 -32.08 -6.12 -12.74
C ILE A 6 -30.69 -6.28 -13.38
N ASP A 7 -30.64 -6.72 -14.64
CA ASP A 7 -29.38 -6.93 -15.36
C ASP A 7 -28.67 -5.59 -15.63
N ASP A 8 -29.43 -4.53 -15.94
CA ASP A 8 -28.88 -3.18 -16.11
C ASP A 8 -28.30 -2.63 -14.80
N VAL A 9 -28.96 -2.85 -13.66
CA VAL A 9 -28.45 -2.47 -12.33
C VAL A 9 -27.19 -3.26 -11.98
N LYS A 10 -27.14 -4.56 -12.28
CA LYS A 10 -25.94 -5.39 -12.08
C LYS A 10 -24.75 -4.87 -12.89
N ILE A 11 -24.97 -4.52 -14.17
CA ILE A 11 -23.93 -3.98 -15.06
C ILE A 11 -23.42 -2.63 -14.54
N SER A 12 -24.33 -1.70 -14.21
CA SER A 12 -23.98 -0.38 -13.69
C SER A 12 -23.16 -0.48 -12.40
N PHE A 13 -23.53 -1.41 -11.52
CA PHE A 13 -22.78 -1.66 -10.29
C PHE A 13 -21.36 -2.18 -10.57
N VAL A 14 -21.21 -3.18 -11.44
CA VAL A 14 -19.89 -3.74 -11.79
C VAL A 14 -18.99 -2.65 -12.37
N LEU A 15 -19.53 -1.78 -13.23
CA LEU A 15 -18.79 -0.64 -13.79
C LEU A 15 -18.37 0.37 -12.71
N SER A 16 -19.29 0.77 -11.82
CA SER A 16 -18.99 1.72 -10.74
C SER A 16 -17.95 1.20 -9.75
N VAL A 17 -18.02 -0.09 -9.40
CA VAL A 17 -17.02 -0.76 -8.55
C VAL A 17 -15.68 -0.80 -9.26
N TYR A 18 -15.66 -1.13 -10.55
CA TYR A 18 -14.44 -1.16 -11.35
C TYR A 18 -13.76 0.21 -11.42
N GLU A 19 -14.51 1.28 -11.70
CA GLU A 19 -13.96 2.65 -11.72
C GLU A 19 -13.41 3.07 -10.35
N THR A 20 -14.15 2.76 -9.28
CA THR A 20 -13.71 3.06 -7.90
C THR A 20 -12.42 2.31 -7.56
N ILE A 21 -12.32 1.05 -7.95
CA ILE A 21 -11.12 0.22 -7.82
C ILE A 21 -9.94 0.85 -8.55
N GLN A 22 -10.12 1.19 -9.82
CA GLN A 22 -9.06 1.77 -10.64
C GLN A 22 -8.55 3.08 -10.03
N ASN A 23 -9.46 3.93 -9.55
CA ASN A 23 -9.10 5.17 -8.88
C ASN A 23 -8.31 4.92 -7.58
N GLN A 24 -8.71 3.93 -6.78
CA GLN A 24 -7.99 3.57 -5.56
C GLN A 24 -6.60 2.98 -5.85
N ILE A 25 -6.48 2.13 -6.87
CA ILE A 25 -5.18 1.57 -7.32
C ILE A 25 -4.27 2.72 -7.76
N ARG A 26 -4.76 3.61 -8.63
CA ARG A 26 -4.00 4.76 -9.11
C ARG A 26 -3.53 5.67 -7.98
N GLN A 27 -4.39 5.94 -6.99
CA GLN A 27 -4.00 6.71 -5.81
C GLN A 27 -2.97 6.00 -4.94
N ALA A 28 -3.08 4.68 -4.79
CA ALA A 28 -2.10 3.88 -4.05
C ALA A 28 -0.74 3.88 -4.76
N ASP A 29 -0.71 3.73 -6.08
CA ASP A 29 0.52 3.76 -6.88
C ASP A 29 1.24 5.11 -6.76
N LEU A 30 0.50 6.22 -6.85
CA LEU A 30 1.05 7.57 -6.65
C LEU A 30 1.65 7.76 -5.25
N LYS A 31 0.93 7.30 -4.22
CA LYS A 31 1.37 7.36 -2.83
C LYS A 31 2.65 6.55 -2.59
N ILE A 32 2.70 5.32 -3.12
CA ILE A 32 3.85 4.44 -2.97
C ILE A 32 5.05 4.96 -3.76
N SER A 33 4.82 5.45 -4.98
CA SER A 33 5.84 6.08 -5.81
C SER A 33 6.50 7.25 -5.06
N LEU A 34 5.71 8.10 -4.41
CA LEU A 34 6.23 9.20 -3.58
C LEU A 34 7.16 8.70 -2.47
N ILE A 35 6.76 7.68 -1.70
CA ILE A 35 7.60 7.16 -0.62
C ILE A 35 8.88 6.54 -1.18
N LEU A 36 8.80 5.74 -2.25
CA LEU A 36 9.96 5.13 -2.89
C LEU A 36 10.97 6.18 -3.39
N SER A 37 10.48 7.28 -3.98
CA SER A 37 11.32 8.41 -4.38
C SER A 37 12.05 9.01 -3.17
N TRP A 38 11.35 9.27 -2.06
CA TRP A 38 11.96 9.82 -0.85
C TRP A 38 12.97 8.88 -0.19
N VAL A 39 12.67 7.59 -0.14
CA VAL A 39 13.61 6.56 0.36
C VAL A 39 14.86 6.51 -0.52
N SER A 40 14.71 6.61 -1.84
CA SER A 40 15.84 6.61 -2.78
C SER A 40 16.72 7.86 -2.61
N ILE A 41 16.12 9.05 -2.49
CA ILE A 41 16.84 10.30 -2.21
C ILE A 41 17.61 10.18 -0.88
N THR A 42 16.95 9.67 0.16
CA THR A 42 17.57 9.48 1.48
C THR A 42 18.75 8.50 1.40
N ALA A 43 18.62 7.41 0.64
CA ALA A 43 19.68 6.43 0.44
C ALA A 43 20.93 7.05 -0.20
N VAL A 44 20.74 7.82 -1.28
CA VAL A 44 21.83 8.45 -2.03
C VAL A 44 22.57 9.46 -1.16
N LEU A 45 21.82 10.32 -0.46
CA LEU A 45 22.40 11.31 0.44
C LEU A 45 23.12 10.65 1.63
N LEU A 46 22.52 9.62 2.23
CA LEU A 46 23.16 8.86 3.31
C LEU A 46 24.49 8.24 2.84
N GLY A 47 24.52 7.63 1.65
CA GLY A 47 25.74 7.07 1.08
C GLY A 47 26.84 8.12 0.89
N ARG A 48 26.47 9.33 0.43
CA ARG A 48 27.39 10.46 0.30
C ARG A 48 27.98 10.89 1.65
N GLU A 49 27.13 11.09 2.66
CA GLU A 49 27.58 11.53 3.99
C GLU A 49 28.44 10.48 4.69
N VAL A 50 28.07 9.20 4.57
CA VAL A 50 28.87 8.09 5.07
C VAL A 50 30.26 8.11 4.44
N ALA A 51 30.37 8.23 3.11
CA ALA A 51 31.66 8.32 2.42
C ALA A 51 32.52 9.50 2.88
N SER A 52 31.90 10.67 3.13
CA SER A 52 32.58 11.86 3.65
C SER A 52 33.14 11.64 5.06
N ILE A 53 32.35 11.06 5.97
CA ILE A 53 32.77 10.78 7.35
C ILE A 53 33.90 9.76 7.39
N PHE A 54 33.82 8.69 6.59
CA PHE A 54 34.91 7.71 6.48
C PHE A 54 36.16 8.31 5.81
N GLY A 55 36.01 9.24 4.87
CA GLY A 55 37.12 9.92 4.20
C GLY A 55 37.90 10.89 5.10
N THR A 56 37.28 11.44 6.13
CA THR A 56 37.92 12.36 7.10
C THR A 56 38.58 11.64 8.28
N GLY A 57 38.38 10.32 8.43
CA GLY A 57 38.99 9.51 9.49
C GLY A 57 38.47 9.79 10.91
N GLN A 58 37.45 10.64 11.07
CA GLN A 58 36.87 10.99 12.37
C GLN A 58 35.56 10.22 12.61
N LEU A 59 35.69 8.95 13.01
CA LEU A 59 34.55 8.13 13.43
C LEU A 59 34.10 8.53 14.84
N ARG A 60 33.06 9.37 14.92
CA ARG A 60 32.37 9.71 16.18
C ARG A 60 31.15 8.82 16.39
N VAL A 61 30.76 8.64 17.66
CA VAL A 61 29.61 7.79 18.03
C VAL A 61 28.29 8.34 17.48
N LEU A 62 28.11 9.68 17.48
CA LEU A 62 26.89 10.33 17.02
C LEU A 62 26.55 10.06 15.54
N PRO A 63 27.47 10.23 14.56
CA PRO A 63 27.19 9.90 13.16
C PRO A 63 26.83 8.42 12.97
N ILE A 64 27.46 7.51 13.71
CA ILE A 64 27.11 6.07 13.67
C ILE A 64 25.67 5.85 14.12
N ILE A 65 25.24 6.50 15.20
CA ILE A 65 23.86 6.43 15.70
C ILE A 65 22.89 6.98 14.64
N LEU A 66 23.19 8.14 14.06
CA LEU A 66 22.33 8.78 13.05
C LEU A 66 22.19 7.93 11.78
N VAL A 67 23.30 7.36 11.30
CA VAL A 67 23.29 6.41 10.17
C VAL A 67 22.44 5.19 10.50
N THR A 68 22.58 4.64 11.71
CA THR A 68 21.80 3.47 12.15
C THR A 68 20.30 3.79 12.16
N ILE A 69 19.90 4.93 12.71
CA ILE A 69 18.49 5.37 12.73
C ILE A 69 17.97 5.55 11.30
N ALA A 70 18.75 6.15 10.40
CA ALA A 70 18.37 6.32 9.01
C ALA A 70 18.13 4.97 8.31
N VAL A 71 19.10 4.05 8.40
CA VAL A 71 19.00 2.71 7.80
C VAL A 71 17.79 1.94 8.35
N VAL A 72 17.62 1.92 9.67
CA VAL A 72 16.50 1.23 10.32
C VAL A 72 15.17 1.83 9.89
N GLY A 73 15.06 3.17 9.82
CA GLY A 73 13.88 3.86 9.31
C GLY A 73 13.54 3.49 7.87
N MET A 74 14.55 3.42 6.99
CA MET A 74 14.37 2.99 5.59
C MET A 74 13.88 1.54 5.50
N ILE A 75 14.44 0.63 6.30
CA ILE A 75 14.01 -0.79 6.33
C ILE A 75 12.54 -0.88 6.74
N PHE A 76 12.15 -0.21 7.84
CA PHE A 76 10.76 -0.20 8.28
C PHE A 76 9.83 0.41 7.24
N SER A 77 10.24 1.49 6.57
CA SER A 77 9.49 2.08 5.46
C SER A 77 9.24 1.04 4.35
N GLY A 78 10.28 0.33 3.92
CA GLY A 78 10.18 -0.74 2.93
C GLY A 78 9.21 -1.86 3.33
N ILE A 79 9.27 -2.31 4.59
CA ILE A 79 8.34 -3.31 5.13
C ILE A 79 6.88 -2.84 5.05
N PHE A 80 6.61 -1.59 5.46
CA PHE A 80 5.25 -1.04 5.45
C PHE A 80 4.74 -0.76 4.02
N ILE A 81 5.61 -0.34 3.10
CA ILE A 81 5.27 -0.22 1.66
C ILE A 81 4.90 -1.58 1.10
N PHE A 82 5.72 -2.61 1.36
CA PHE A 82 5.41 -3.98 0.93
C PHE A 82 4.08 -4.46 1.50
N GLY A 83 3.79 -4.16 2.77
CA GLY A 83 2.50 -4.45 3.39
C GLY A 83 1.31 -3.73 2.73
N THR A 84 1.53 -2.53 2.19
CA THR A 84 0.51 -1.75 1.45
C THR A 84 0.22 -2.37 0.07
N LEU A 85 1.27 -2.89 -0.58
CA LEU A 85 1.22 -3.53 -1.90
C LEU A 85 0.74 -4.98 -1.85
N LYS A 86 0.99 -5.71 -0.76
CA LYS A 86 0.76 -7.15 -0.68
C LYS A 86 -0.70 -7.50 -1.00
N PRO A 87 -0.96 -8.27 -2.07
CA PRO A 87 -2.31 -8.74 -2.36
C PRO A 87 -2.77 -9.69 -1.26
N ARG A 88 -4.06 -9.64 -0.91
CA ARG A 88 -4.66 -10.64 -0.01
C ARG A 88 -4.89 -11.91 -0.80
N THR A 89 -4.01 -12.89 -0.65
CA THR A 89 -4.11 -14.20 -1.32
C THR A 89 -4.71 -15.29 -0.43
N LYS A 90 -4.91 -15.02 0.88
CA LYS A 90 -5.46 -16.04 1.79
C LYS A 90 -6.94 -16.28 1.48
N PRO A 91 -7.37 -17.53 1.19
CA PRO A 91 -8.78 -17.84 0.94
C PRO A 91 -9.66 -17.41 2.12
N LEU A 92 -10.88 -16.97 1.84
CA LEU A 92 -11.88 -16.69 2.88
C LEU A 92 -12.31 -18.02 3.49
N THR A 93 -11.73 -18.40 4.62
CA THR A 93 -12.25 -19.51 5.43
C THR A 93 -13.43 -19.00 6.27
N GLY A 94 -14.61 -19.60 6.09
CA GLY A 94 -15.73 -19.44 7.02
C GLY A 94 -16.74 -18.33 6.73
N LEU A 95 -16.59 -17.54 5.67
CA LEU A 95 -17.71 -16.75 5.14
C LEU A 95 -18.28 -17.48 3.93
N LYS A 96 -19.54 -17.90 4.01
CA LYS A 96 -20.40 -18.00 2.84
C LYS A 96 -20.45 -16.60 2.23
N SER A 97 -19.51 -16.29 1.34
CA SER A 97 -19.61 -15.15 0.44
C SER A 97 -20.96 -15.30 -0.27
N LYS A 98 -21.88 -14.37 -0.01
CA LYS A 98 -23.11 -14.21 -0.77
C LYS A 98 -23.03 -12.84 -1.43
N GLY A 99 -22.05 -12.63 -2.31
CA GLY A 99 -21.67 -11.28 -2.70
C GLY A 99 -20.95 -11.18 -4.03
N LEU A 100 -21.31 -10.17 -4.84
CA LEU A 100 -20.49 -9.63 -5.92
C LEU A 100 -19.13 -9.18 -5.36
N LEU A 101 -18.13 -10.03 -5.56
CA LEU A 101 -16.80 -9.92 -4.98
C LEU A 101 -16.04 -8.73 -5.54
N TYR A 102 -15.43 -7.94 -4.65
CA TYR A 102 -14.38 -7.01 -5.02
C TYR A 102 -13.21 -7.77 -5.68
N THR A 103 -12.46 -7.14 -6.57
CA THR A 103 -11.35 -7.78 -7.33
C THR A 103 -10.33 -8.50 -6.45
N GLY A 104 -10.07 -7.99 -5.25
CA GLY A 104 -9.21 -8.64 -4.25
C GLY A 104 -9.81 -9.94 -3.67
N ASP A 105 -11.13 -10.08 -3.66
CA ASP A 105 -11.82 -11.32 -3.28
C ASP A 105 -11.97 -12.28 -4.47
N ILE A 106 -12.01 -11.78 -5.72
CA ILE A 106 -11.93 -12.62 -6.92
C ILE A 106 -10.60 -13.40 -6.96
N VAL A 107 -9.48 -12.76 -6.60
CA VAL A 107 -8.16 -13.43 -6.49
C VAL A 107 -8.15 -14.51 -5.40
N ARG A 108 -9.09 -14.45 -4.44
CA ARG A 108 -9.21 -15.40 -3.32
C ARG A 108 -10.21 -16.53 -3.59
N LEU A 109 -10.92 -16.48 -4.71
CA LEU A 109 -11.92 -17.49 -5.09
C LEU A 109 -11.29 -18.82 -5.49
N ALA A 110 -10.19 -18.77 -6.23
CA ALA A 110 -9.48 -19.95 -6.72
C ALA A 110 -8.03 -19.58 -7.01
N GLU A 111 -7.14 -20.56 -7.07
CA GLU A 111 -5.74 -20.30 -7.43
C GLU A 111 -5.60 -19.96 -8.91
N GLU A 112 -6.33 -20.65 -9.79
CA GLU A 112 -6.27 -20.47 -11.24
C GLU A 112 -7.19 -19.34 -11.74
N PRO A 113 -6.75 -18.48 -12.69
CA PRO A 113 -7.56 -17.36 -13.21
C PRO A 113 -8.91 -17.78 -13.79
N ILE A 114 -8.97 -18.92 -14.49
CA ILE A 114 -10.19 -19.42 -15.13
C ILE A 114 -11.23 -19.82 -14.08
N ASP A 115 -10.80 -20.49 -13.02
CA ASP A 115 -11.67 -20.93 -11.93
C ASP A 115 -12.20 -19.74 -11.12
N ARG A 116 -11.42 -18.65 -10.99
CA ARG A 116 -11.88 -17.41 -10.37
C ARG A 116 -13.02 -16.76 -11.16
N VAL A 117 -12.89 -16.69 -12.49
CA VAL A 117 -13.92 -16.13 -13.37
C VAL A 117 -15.19 -16.96 -13.28
N LYS A 118 -15.07 -18.28 -13.32
CA LYS A 118 -16.22 -19.19 -13.20
C LYS A 118 -16.94 -19.04 -11.86
N ALA A 119 -16.21 -19.09 -10.75
CA ALA A 119 -16.77 -18.91 -9.42
C ALA A 119 -17.43 -17.53 -9.23
N TYR A 120 -16.85 -16.48 -9.83
CA TYR A 120 -17.46 -15.15 -9.82
C TYR A 120 -18.77 -15.12 -10.62
N LEU A 121 -18.81 -15.69 -11.82
CA LEU A 121 -20.02 -15.75 -12.64
C LEU A 121 -21.14 -16.56 -11.96
N ASP A 122 -20.80 -17.65 -11.29
CA ASP A 122 -21.74 -18.47 -10.52
C ASP A 122 -22.40 -17.64 -9.38
N GLU A 123 -21.64 -16.81 -8.68
CA GLU A 123 -22.16 -15.90 -7.65
C GLU A 123 -23.07 -14.80 -8.23
N VAL A 124 -22.68 -14.19 -9.36
CA VAL A 124 -23.47 -13.11 -10.00
C VAL A 124 -24.80 -13.61 -10.57
N THR A 125 -24.79 -14.81 -11.14
CA THR A 125 -26.00 -15.45 -11.69
C THR A 125 -26.94 -15.96 -10.60
N ALA A 126 -26.45 -16.23 -9.39
CA ALA A 126 -27.27 -16.63 -8.25
C ALA A 126 -28.16 -15.50 -7.70
N ILE A 127 -27.86 -14.23 -8.00
CA ILE A 127 -28.60 -13.05 -7.52
C ILE A 127 -29.91 -12.89 -8.31
N LYS A 128 -31.05 -12.92 -7.61
CA LYS A 128 -32.38 -12.94 -8.24
C LYS A 128 -33.22 -11.69 -7.98
N THR A 129 -32.84 -10.86 -7.00
CA THR A 129 -33.64 -9.71 -6.56
C THR A 129 -32.82 -8.43 -6.45
N HIS A 130 -33.50 -7.27 -6.55
CA HIS A 130 -32.87 -5.96 -6.33
C HIS A 130 -32.32 -5.80 -4.91
N GLU A 131 -33.03 -6.28 -3.89
CA GLU A 131 -32.57 -6.22 -2.49
C GLU A 131 -31.26 -6.98 -2.29
N GLU A 132 -31.10 -8.15 -2.91
CA GLU A 132 -29.84 -8.88 -2.89
C GLU A 132 -28.71 -8.08 -3.56
N VAL A 133 -28.97 -7.42 -4.69
CA VAL A 133 -27.98 -6.54 -5.34
C VAL A 133 -27.55 -5.41 -4.39
N TYR A 134 -28.50 -4.74 -3.73
CA TYR A 134 -28.19 -3.64 -2.79
C TYR A 134 -27.46 -4.13 -1.53
N ALA A 135 -27.85 -5.26 -0.95
CA ALA A 135 -27.15 -5.83 0.20
C ALA A 135 -25.69 -6.14 -0.13
N GLN A 136 -25.44 -6.64 -1.34
CA GLN A 136 -24.10 -6.91 -1.83
C GLN A 136 -23.31 -5.64 -2.12
N PHE A 137 -23.95 -4.61 -2.69
CA PHE A 137 -23.37 -3.29 -2.87
C PHE A 137 -22.81 -2.74 -1.55
N VAL A 138 -23.64 -2.76 -0.51
CA VAL A 138 -23.27 -2.27 0.83
C VAL A 138 -22.13 -3.11 1.42
N ALA A 139 -22.22 -4.44 1.34
CA ALA A 139 -21.17 -5.34 1.85
C ALA A 139 -19.82 -5.10 1.17
N SER A 140 -19.82 -4.92 -0.16
CA SER A 140 -18.61 -4.65 -0.93
C SER A 140 -18.02 -3.28 -0.57
N ILE A 141 -18.84 -2.23 -0.42
CA ILE A 141 -18.35 -0.91 0.04
C ILE A 141 -17.70 -1.00 1.42
N VAL A 142 -18.35 -1.67 2.38
CA VAL A 142 -17.80 -1.83 3.73
C VAL A 142 -16.47 -2.56 3.70
N SER A 143 -16.38 -3.68 2.96
CA SER A 143 -15.13 -4.45 2.81
C SER A 143 -14.01 -3.63 2.16
N ILE A 144 -14.32 -2.88 1.09
CA ILE A 144 -13.37 -1.99 0.42
C ILE A 144 -12.88 -0.91 1.38
N SER A 145 -13.78 -0.30 2.15
CA SER A 145 -13.45 0.71 3.15
C SER A 145 -12.47 0.18 4.19
N ASP A 146 -12.75 -1.00 4.75
CA ASP A 146 -11.86 -1.65 5.73
C ASP A 146 -10.47 -1.93 5.15
N ILE A 147 -10.41 -2.43 3.90
CA ILE A 147 -9.14 -2.66 3.20
C ILE A 147 -8.39 -1.35 3.01
N ALA A 148 -9.07 -0.31 2.54
CA ALA A 148 -8.50 1.01 2.32
C ALA A 148 -7.95 1.58 3.63
N GLN A 149 -8.67 1.43 4.75
CA GLN A 149 -8.20 1.85 6.07
C GLN A 149 -6.93 1.13 6.50
N VAL A 150 -6.87 -0.20 6.35
CA VAL A 150 -5.68 -0.99 6.71
C VAL A 150 -4.48 -0.57 5.86
N LYS A 151 -4.66 -0.46 4.54
CA LYS A 151 -3.61 -0.02 3.62
C LYS A 151 -3.16 1.41 3.90
N ASN A 152 -4.09 2.33 4.17
CA ASN A 152 -3.77 3.70 4.52
C ASN A 152 -2.99 3.79 5.84
N ARG A 153 -3.32 2.95 6.83
CA ARG A 153 -2.56 2.86 8.08
C ARG A 153 -1.12 2.38 7.84
N MET A 154 -0.93 1.38 6.98
CA MET A 154 0.41 0.91 6.60
C MET A 154 1.17 2.01 5.85
N PHE A 155 0.53 2.70 4.91
CA PHE A 155 1.10 3.85 4.22
C PHE A 155 1.55 4.96 5.17
N LEU A 156 0.72 5.35 6.14
CA LEU A 156 1.09 6.37 7.14
C LEU A 156 2.27 5.94 8.01
N ARG A 157 2.37 4.65 8.35
CA ARG A 157 3.53 4.09 9.06
C ARG A 157 4.79 4.12 8.20
N ALA A 158 4.68 3.81 6.91
CA ALA A 158 5.79 3.94 5.97
C ALA A 158 6.27 5.39 5.87
N LEU A 159 5.33 6.34 5.74
CA LEU A 159 5.62 7.77 5.67
C LEU A 159 6.33 8.26 6.94
N ALA A 160 5.86 7.87 8.12
CA ALA A 160 6.49 8.21 9.39
C ALA A 160 7.92 7.65 9.47
N ALA A 161 8.13 6.40 9.08
CA ALA A 161 9.46 5.78 9.07
C ALA A 161 10.43 6.49 8.10
N THR A 162 9.95 6.87 6.92
CA THR A 162 10.71 7.69 5.96
C THR A 162 11.05 9.07 6.54
N ALA A 163 10.11 9.73 7.21
CA ALA A 163 10.34 11.03 7.83
C ALA A 163 11.39 10.96 8.95
N VAL A 164 11.34 9.93 9.80
CA VAL A 164 12.36 9.68 10.83
C VAL A 164 13.74 9.45 10.21
N SER A 165 13.80 8.65 9.15
CA SER A 165 15.05 8.42 8.43
C SER A 165 15.62 9.70 7.83
N PHE A 166 14.77 10.54 7.25
CA PHE A 166 15.19 11.80 6.67
C PHE A 166 15.66 12.80 7.74
N ALA A 167 14.98 12.86 8.89
CA ALA A 167 15.40 13.71 10.01
C ALA A 167 16.78 13.31 10.54
N ALA A 168 17.06 11.99 10.66
CA ALA A 168 18.36 11.49 11.06
C ALA A 168 19.46 11.87 10.04
N LEU A 169 19.16 11.79 8.74
CA LEU A 169 20.05 12.25 7.68
C LEU A 169 20.33 13.75 7.76
N VAL A 170 19.31 14.59 8.00
CA VAL A 170 19.51 16.04 8.18
C VAL A 170 20.44 16.32 9.36
N GLY A 171 20.28 15.60 10.47
CA GLY A 171 21.19 15.67 11.61
C GLY A 171 22.62 15.27 11.25
N LEU A 172 22.77 14.24 10.41
CA LEU A 172 24.08 13.77 9.94
C LEU A 172 24.77 14.82 9.06
N VAL A 173 24.04 15.43 8.12
CA VAL A 173 24.54 16.51 7.25
C VAL A 173 24.97 17.73 8.09
N ALA A 174 24.17 18.10 9.09
CA ALA A 174 24.50 19.21 9.97
C ALA A 174 25.78 18.94 10.78
N GLU A 175 25.95 17.71 11.28
CA GLU A 175 27.15 17.30 12.01
C GLU A 175 28.38 17.24 11.11
N ALA A 176 28.27 16.66 9.92
CA ALA A 176 29.34 16.65 8.92
C ALA A 176 29.78 18.08 8.54
N GLY A 177 28.82 18.98 8.33
CA GLY A 177 29.11 20.39 8.03
C GLY A 177 29.74 21.15 9.21
N LEU A 178 29.40 20.81 10.45
CA LEU A 178 30.09 21.34 11.63
C LEU A 178 31.53 20.83 11.72
N MET A 179 31.78 19.56 11.41
CA MET A 179 33.13 18.99 11.40
C MET A 179 34.01 19.63 10.32
N GLU A 180 33.49 19.85 9.11
CA GLU A 180 34.24 20.51 8.04
C GLU A 180 34.68 21.94 8.44
N LYS A 181 33.83 22.67 9.17
CA LYS A 181 34.14 24.01 9.70
C LYS A 181 35.15 24.02 10.83
N LEU A 182 35.29 22.93 11.59
CA LEU A 182 36.26 22.83 12.70
C LEU A 182 37.66 22.41 12.21
N ILE A 183 37.76 21.84 11.01
CA ILE A 183 39.03 21.39 10.41
C ILE A 183 39.70 22.52 9.59
N LYS A 184 38.91 23.46 9.06
CA LYS A 184 39.37 24.66 8.35
C LYS A 184 39.68 25.80 9.32
#